data_AF-A0A453LKM9-F1
#
_entry.id   AF-A0A453LKM9-F1
#
_cell.length_a   1.000
_cell.length_b   1.000
_cell.length_c   1.000
_cell.angle_alpha   90.00
_cell.angle_beta   90.00
_cell.angle_gamma   90.00
#
_symmetry.space_group_name_H-M   'P 1'
#
loop_
_entity.id
_entity.type
_entity.pdbx_description
1 polymer ?
#
loop_
_entity_poly.entity_id
_entity_poly.type
_entity_poly.pdbx_seq_one_letter_code
_entity_poly.pdbx_strand_id
1 'polypeptide(L)'
;MMETLGKMPKKIATSGTRSKDYFNRYGDLKRVKRMRFWPLERVLVERYGFTEPDAKGLADFLRPILDFDPENRPTAAECLKHAWLNN
;
A
#
# COMPACT_ATOMS: atom_id res chain seq x y z
N MET A 1 -6.71 3.14 -1.13
CA MET A 1 -5.66 2.40 -0.38
C MET A 1 -5.66 0.92 -0.76
N MET A 2 -6.71 0.15 -0.48
CA MET A 2 -6.74 -1.28 -0.84
C MET A 2 -6.71 -1.57 -2.36
N GLU A 3 -7.24 -0.66 -3.18
CA GLU A 3 -7.18 -0.78 -4.65
C GLU A 3 -5.75 -0.74 -5.20
N THR A 4 -4.82 -0.09 -4.49
CA THR A 4 -3.42 0.09 -4.93
C THR A 4 -2.47 -0.83 -4.18
N LEU A 5 -2.69 -1.02 -2.89
CA LEU A 5 -1.82 -1.79 -1.99
C LEU A 5 -2.30 -3.22 -1.75
N GLY A 6 -3.44 -3.61 -2.32
CA GLY A 6 -4.06 -4.91 -2.11
C GLY A 6 -4.92 -4.98 -0.85
N LYS A 7 -5.35 -6.20 -0.51
CA LYS A 7 -6.29 -6.42 0.61
C LYS A 7 -5.60 -6.17 1.95
N MET A 8 -6.16 -5.26 2.74
CA MET A 8 -5.74 -5.04 4.12
C MET A 8 -5.86 -6.35 4.94
N PRO A 9 -4.84 -6.74 5.72
CA PRO A 9 -4.92 -7.90 6.59
C PRO A 9 -6.10 -7.78 7.56
N LYS A 10 -6.84 -8.89 7.75
CA LYS A 10 -8.04 -8.90 8.61
C LYS A 10 -7.77 -8.34 10.00
N LYS A 11 -6.65 -8.72 10.63
CA LYS A 11 -6.27 -8.27 11.96
C LYS A 11 -6.23 -6.74 12.05
N ILE A 12 -5.59 -6.08 11.08
CA ILE A 12 -5.51 -4.62 10.96
C ILE A 12 -6.88 -4.02 10.66
N ALA A 13 -7.62 -4.60 9.70
CA ALA A 13 -8.93 -4.11 9.31
C ALA A 13 -9.94 -4.10 10.47
N THR A 14 -9.82 -5.02 11.43
CA THR A 14 -10.75 -5.16 12.56
C THR A 14 -10.28 -4.57 13.89
N SER A 15 -9.02 -4.12 14.02
CA SER A 15 -8.45 -3.67 15.29
C SER A 15 -8.72 -2.19 15.62
N GLY A 16 -9.05 -1.38 14.62
CA GLY A 16 -9.27 0.06 14.79
C GLY A 16 -10.57 0.41 15.53
N THR A 17 -10.55 1.52 16.26
CA THR A 17 -11.72 2.04 17.00
C THR A 17 -12.94 2.28 16.11
N ARG A 18 -12.71 2.71 14.86
CA ARG A 18 -13.76 2.91 13.84
C ARG A 18 -13.92 1.75 12.87
N SER A 19 -13.25 0.61 13.08
CA SER A 19 -13.29 -0.51 12.14
C SER A 19 -14.70 -1.01 11.86
N LYS A 20 -15.59 -0.96 12.85
CA LYS A 20 -16.99 -1.37 12.70
C LYS A 20 -17.78 -0.50 11.72
N ASP A 21 -17.36 0.72 11.42
CA ASP A 21 -18.06 1.58 10.47
C ASP A 21 -17.75 1.20 9.02
N TYR A 22 -16.54 0.70 8.77
CA TYR A 22 -16.03 0.44 7.42
C TYR A 22 -15.96 -1.04 7.04
N PHE A 23 -15.63 -1.93 7.98
CA PHE A 23 -15.33 -3.33 7.71
C PHE A 23 -16.34 -4.31 8.34
N ASN A 24 -16.61 -5.41 7.64
CA ASN A 24 -17.33 -6.54 8.20
C ASN A 24 -16.41 -7.40 9.11
N ARG A 25 -16.97 -8.44 9.75
CA ARG A 25 -16.21 -9.38 10.60
C ARG A 25 -15.11 -10.18 9.87
N TYR A 26 -15.09 -10.15 8.54
CA TYR A 26 -14.10 -10.82 7.70
C TYR A 26 -12.99 -9.87 7.21
N GLY A 27 -13.09 -8.57 7.51
CA GLY A 27 -12.12 -7.55 7.08
C GLY A 27 -12.42 -6.98 5.69
N ASP A 28 -13.60 -7.19 5.12
CA ASP A 28 -14.01 -6.60 3.84
C ASP A 28 -14.80 -5.30 4.06
N LEU A 29 -14.68 -4.37 3.11
CA LEU A 29 -15.43 -3.12 3.14
C LEU A 29 -16.94 -3.38 3.04
N LYS A 30 -17.72 -2.78 3.95
CA LYS A 30 -19.18 -2.97 4.00
C LYS A 30 -19.88 -2.41 2.77
N ARG A 31 -19.49 -1.19 2.38
CA ARG A 31 -20.18 -0.38 1.34
C ARG A 31 -19.57 -0.54 -0.05
N VAL A 32 -18.31 -0.95 -0.15
CA VAL A 32 -17.61 -1.13 -1.43
C VAL A 32 -17.58 -2.62 -1.78
N LYS A 33 -18.42 -3.03 -2.74
CA LYS A 33 -18.55 -4.43 -3.17
C LYS A 33 -17.61 -4.82 -4.31
N ARG A 34 -17.20 -3.84 -5.12
CA ARG A 34 -16.29 -4.02 -6.24
C ARG A 34 -15.19 -2.97 -6.12
N MET A 35 -13.95 -3.43 -6.09
CA MET A 35 -12.76 -2.58 -6.08
C MET A 35 -12.07 -2.73 -7.42
N ARG A 36 -11.66 -1.60 -8.01
CA ARG A 36 -10.84 -1.63 -9.23
C ARG A 36 -9.38 -1.59 -8.82
N PHE A 37 -8.73 -2.74 -8.86
CA PHE A 37 -7.31 -2.80 -8.53
C PHE A 37 -6.48 -2.08 -9.58
N TRP A 38 -5.62 -1.17 -9.10
CA TRP A 38 -4.67 -0.43 -9.90
C TRP A 38 -3.34 -0.38 -9.12
N PRO A 39 -2.45 -1.36 -9.33
CA PRO A 39 -1.20 -1.49 -8.60
C PRO A 39 -0.33 -0.23 -8.69
N LEU A 40 0.48 0.01 -7.67
CA LEU A 40 1.31 1.22 -7.57
C LEU A 40 2.21 1.41 -8.80
N GLU A 41 2.89 0.34 -9.23
CA GLU A 41 3.76 0.31 -10.41
C GLU A 41 2.99 0.76 -11.66
N ARG A 42 1.78 0.23 -11.84
CA ARG A 42 0.91 0.54 -12.98
C ARG A 42 0.42 1.98 -12.94
N VAL A 43 0.11 2.51 -11.75
CA VAL A 43 -0.24 3.91 -11.55
C VAL A 43 0.94 4.81 -11.93
N LEU A 44 2.16 4.47 -11.50
CA LEU A 44 3.37 5.24 -11.80
C LEU A 44 3.65 5.30 -13.31
N VAL A 45 3.52 4.17 -14.01
CA VAL A 45 3.70 4.13 -15.47
C VAL A 45 2.56 4.85 -16.20
N GLU A 46 1.31 4.41 -16.02
CA GLU A 46 0.19 4.86 -16.86
C GLU A 46 -0.26 6.28 -16.56
N ARG A 47 -0.20 6.71 -15.29
CA ARG A 47 -0.71 8.03 -14.87
C ARG A 47 0.39 9.07 -14.77
N TYR A 48 1.60 8.66 -14.37
CA TYR A 48 2.70 9.58 -14.10
C TYR A 48 3.84 9.48 -15.13
N GLY A 49 3.76 8.59 -16.12
CA GLY A 49 4.70 8.52 -17.23
C GLY A 49 6.08 7.99 -16.85
N PHE A 50 6.20 7.28 -15.73
CA PHE A 50 7.45 6.63 -15.36
C PHE A 50 7.79 5.53 -16.36
N THR A 51 9.08 5.30 -16.60
CA THR A 51 9.52 4.07 -17.25
C THR A 51 9.23 2.88 -16.34
N GLU A 52 9.05 1.68 -16.89
CA GLU A 52 8.82 0.48 -16.05
C GLU A 52 9.95 0.25 -15.01
N PRO A 53 11.25 0.41 -15.35
CA PRO A 53 12.32 0.30 -14.36
C PRO A 53 12.24 1.33 -13.23
N ASP A 54 11.98 2.60 -13.54
CA ASP A 54 11.90 3.66 -12.53
C ASP A 54 10.67 3.47 -11.64
N ALA A 55 9.53 3.10 -12.25
CA ALA A 55 8.31 2.78 -11.53
C ALA A 55 8.51 1.60 -10.56
N LYS A 56 9.24 0.57 -11.00
CA LYS A 56 9.58 -0.57 -10.15
C LYS A 56 10.50 -0.15 -9.00
N GLY A 57 11.57 0.59 -9.27
CA GLY A 57 12.50 1.05 -8.23
C GLY A 57 11.82 1.91 -7.17
N LEU A 58 10.95 2.84 -7.59
CA LEU A 58 10.18 3.68 -6.68
C LEU A 58 9.11 2.87 -5.93
N ALA A 59 8.42 1.95 -6.59
CA ALA A 59 7.45 1.09 -5.92
C ALA A 59 8.11 0.18 -4.87
N ASP A 60 9.28 -0.38 -5.17
CA ASP A 60 10.07 -1.19 -4.22
C ASP A 60 10.45 -0.37 -2.97
N PHE A 61 10.76 0.92 -3.15
CA PHE A 61 10.99 1.85 -2.02
C PHE A 61 9.71 2.16 -1.23
N LEU A 62 8.61 2.49 -1.90
CA LEU A 62 7.37 2.96 -1.25
C LEU A 62 6.55 1.84 -0.61
N ARG A 63 6.57 0.63 -1.17
CA ARG A 63 5.72 -0.48 -0.72
C ARG A 63 5.91 -0.86 0.74
N PRO A 64 7.14 -1.01 1.28
CA PRO A 64 7.32 -1.28 2.72
C PRO A 64 6.90 -0.09 3.60
N ILE A 65 7.07 1.15 3.13
CA ILE A 65 6.67 2.37 3.86
C ILE A 65 5.13 2.44 3.99
N LEU A 66 4.41 1.90 3.01
CA LEU A 66 2.96 1.92 2.92
C LEU A 66 2.30 0.64 3.47
N ASP A 67 3.02 -0.21 4.20
CA ASP A 67 2.46 -1.44 4.78
C ASP A 67 1.24 -1.12 5.68
N PHE A 68 0.24 -1.99 5.65
CA PHE A 68 -0.95 -1.80 6.48
C PHE A 68 -0.66 -1.97 7.97
N ASP A 69 0.28 -2.84 8.31
CA ASP A 69 0.75 -3.05 9.68
C ASP A 69 1.86 -2.04 9.99
N PRO A 70 1.66 -1.11 10.94
CA PRO A 70 2.68 -0.14 11.31
C PRO A 70 4.00 -0.77 11.76
N GLU A 71 3.94 -1.96 12.38
CA GLU A 71 5.13 -2.65 12.90
C GLU A 71 6.05 -3.18 11.79
N ASN A 72 5.51 -3.37 10.58
CA ASN A 72 6.29 -3.79 9.41
C ASN A 72 6.94 -2.61 8.68
N ARG A 73 6.60 -1.37 9.02
CA ARG A 73 7.10 -0.19 8.30
C ARG A 73 8.53 0.12 8.73
N PRO A 74 9.44 0.36 7.78
CA PRO A 74 10.78 0.80 8.11
C PRO A 74 10.76 2.18 8.75
N THR A 75 11.71 2.42 9.65
CA THR A 75 12.00 3.75 10.17
C THR A 75 12.58 4.65 9.08
N ALA A 76 12.48 5.97 9.28
CA ALA A 76 13.09 6.92 8.34
C ALA A 76 14.59 6.69 8.12
N ALA A 77 15.32 6.31 9.18
CA ALA A 77 16.75 6.00 9.10
C ALA A 77 17.05 4.76 8.25
N GLU A 78 16.16 3.76 8.24
CA GLU A 78 16.27 2.59 7.36
C GLU A 78 15.92 2.95 5.92
N CYS A 79 14.88 3.77 5.70
CA CYS A 79 14.50 4.25 4.38
C CYS A 79 15.65 4.96 3.65
N LEU A 80 16.43 5.77 4.36
CA LEU A 80 17.59 6.47 3.78
C LEU A 80 18.68 5.54 3.20
N LYS A 81 18.71 4.27 3.63
CA LYS A 81 19.65 3.27 3.13
C LYS A 81 19.18 2.59 1.85
N HIS A 82 17.94 2.83 1.41
CA HIS A 82 17.37 2.16 0.25
C HIS A 82 18.08 2.60 -1.04
N ALA A 83 18.36 1.64 -1.93
CA ALA A 83 19.12 1.89 -3.16
C ALA A 83 18.47 2.95 -4.07
N TRP A 84 17.14 3.03 -4.07
CA TRP A 84 16.42 4.04 -4.87
C TRP A 84 16.79 5.50 -4.54
N LEU A 85 17.18 5.80 -3.29
CA LEU A 85 17.61 7.15 -2.89
C LEU A 85 19.10 7.42 -3.12
N ASN A 86 19.89 6.38 -3.37
CA ASN A 86 21.35 6.44 -3.49
C ASN A 86 21.85 6.20 -4.93
N ASN A 87 20.92 6.16 -5.90
CA ASN A 87 21.21 6.04 -7.33
C ASN A 87 21.09 7.40 -8.03
#